data_AF-J9R4W1-F1
#
_entry.id   AF-J9R4W1-F1
#
_cell.length_a   1.000
_cell.length_b   1.000
_cell.length_c   1.000
_cell.angle_alpha   90.00
_cell.angle_beta   90.00
_cell.angle_gamma   90.00
#
_symmetry.space_group_name_H-M   'P 1'
#
loop_
_entity.id
_entity.type
_entity.pdbx_description
1 polymer ?
#
loop_
_entity_poly.entity_id
_entity_poly.type
_entity_poly.pdbx_seq_one_letter_code
_entity_poly.pdbx_strand_id
1 'polypeptide(L)' 'VVFYKRISRVFFTEAIPKAPSGKILRKDLRARLATGDLPH' A
#
# COMPACT_ATOMS: atom_id res chain seq x y z
N VAL A 1 1.43 -7.79 -27.40
CA VAL A 1 1.03 -8.44 -26.14
C VAL A 1 1.34 -7.51 -24.99
N VAL A 2 0.33 -6.98 -24.29
CA VAL A 2 0.54 -6.04 -23.18
C VAL A 2 0.77 -6.85 -21.91
N PHE A 3 2.02 -6.94 -21.47
CA PHE A 3 2.34 -7.52 -20.17
C PHE A 3 1.99 -6.52 -19.08
N TYR A 4 0.93 -6.81 -18.33
CA TYR A 4 0.65 -6.09 -17.09
C TYR A 4 1.62 -6.54 -15.98
N LYS A 5 1.91 -5.63 -15.06
CA LYS A 5 2.59 -6.00 -13.82
C LYS A 5 1.67 -6.92 -13.03
N ARG A 6 2.22 -8.06 -12.59
CA ARG A 6 1.55 -8.92 -11.60
C ARG A 6 1.61 -8.25 -10.23
N ILE A 7 0.48 -8.28 -9.52
CA ILE A 7 0.38 -7.81 -8.14
C ILE A 7 0.96 -8.92 -7.25
N SER A 8 1.93 -8.59 -6.37
CA SER A 8 2.56 -9.61 -5.51
C SER A 8 1.88 -9.77 -4.15
N ARG A 9 1.32 -8.69 -3.58
CA ARG A 9 0.68 -8.66 -2.26
C ARG A 9 -0.42 -7.61 -2.22
N VAL A 10 -1.47 -7.89 -1.46
CA VAL A 10 -2.62 -7.00 -1.23
C VAL A 10 -2.85 -6.88 0.27
N PHE A 11 -3.11 -5.66 0.73
CA PHE A 11 -3.42 -5.34 2.12
C PHE A 11 -4.73 -4.56 2.14
N PHE A 12 -5.64 -4.94 3.03
CA PHE A 12 -6.89 -4.24 3.22
C PHE A 12 -6.73 -3.27 4.40
N THR A 13 -7.14 -2.03 4.20
CA THR A 13 -7.08 -0.97 5.20
C THR A 13 -8.33 -0.12 5.06
N GLU A 14 -8.86 0.36 6.17
CA GLU A 14 -10.05 1.20 6.18
C GLU A 14 -9.86 2.52 5.42
N ALA A 15 -8.66 3.12 5.48
CA ALA A 15 -8.35 4.36 4.79
C ALA A 15 -6.91 4.41 4.26
N ILE A 16 -6.73 4.99 3.08
CA ILE A 16 -5.40 5.22 2.48
C ILE A 16 -4.78 6.48 3.11
N PRO A 17 -3.57 6.41 3.67
CA PRO A 17 -2.89 7.57 4.25
C PRO A 17 -2.59 8.61 3.16
N LYS A 18 -3.10 9.83 3.37
CA LYS A 18 -2.93 10.97 2.48
C LYS A 18 -2.42 12.17 3.27
N ALA A 19 -1.59 12.99 2.63
CA ALA A 19 -1.24 14.31 3.10
C ALA A 19 -2.47 15.25 3.02
N PRO A 20 -2.44 16.40 3.72
CA PRO A 20 -3.51 17.41 3.64
C PRO A 20 -3.77 17.91 2.21
N SER A 21 -2.77 17.84 1.33
CA SER A 21 -2.89 18.15 -0.10
C SER A 21 -3.46 17.01 -0.96
N GLY A 22 -3.87 15.89 -0.35
CA GLY A 22 -4.40 14.71 -1.04
C GLY A 22 -3.33 13.74 -1.56
N LYS A 23 -2.03 14.07 -1.43
CA LYS A 23 -0.93 13.21 -1.86
C LYS A 23 -0.86 11.94 -1.03
N ILE A 24 -0.86 10.78 -1.68
CA ILE A 24 -0.68 9.49 -0.99
C ILE A 24 0.72 9.40 -0.38
N LEU A 25 0.80 9.08 0.90
CA LEU A 25 2.05 8.96 1.63
C LEU A 25 2.66 7.56 1.44
N ARG A 26 3.45 7.41 0.38
CA ARG A 26 4.10 6.12 0.05
C ARG A 26 5.06 5.60 1.13
N LYS A 27 5.61 6.47 1.98
CA LYS A 27 6.51 6.07 3.08
C LYS A 27 5.78 5.15 4.08
N ASP A 28 4.54 5.49 4.41
CA ASP A 28 3.74 4.75 5.41
C ASP A 28 3.25 3.43 4.80
N LEU A 29 2.89 3.46 3.51
CA LEU A 29 2.57 2.24 2.77
C LEU A 29 3.76 1.28 2.67
N ARG A 30 4.97 1.79 2.42
CA ARG A 30 6.20 0.97 2.40
C ARG A 30 6.56 0.41 3.77
N ALA A 31 6.34 1.17 4.83
CA ALA A 31 6.52 0.67 6.20
C ALA A 31 5.61 -0.53 6.47
N ARG A 32 4.32 -0.45 6.10
CA ARG A 32 3.37 -1.58 6.21
C ARG A 32 3.78 -2.80 5.39
N LEU A 33 4.31 -2.60 4.18
CA LEU A 33 4.85 -3.69 3.36
C LEU A 33 6.04 -4.41 4.01
N ALA A 34 6.88 -3.66 4.72
CA ALA A 34 8.09 -4.18 5.37
C ALA A 34 7.78 -4.87 6.70
N THR A 35 6.84 -4.32 7.49
CA THR A 35 6.38 -4.93 8.75
C THR A 35 5.65 -6.25 8.50
N GLY A 36 5.04 -6.41 7.31
CA GLY A 36 4.27 -7.59 6.98
C GLY A 36 3.09 -7.71 7.93
N ASP A 37 2.07 -6.85 7.75
CA ASP A 37 0.83 -6.87 8.53
C ASP A 37 0.28 -8.31 8.59
N LEU A 38 0.62 -9.03 9.66
CA LEU A 38 0.02 -10.30 10.04
C LEU A 38 -1.34 -9.93 10.63
N PRO A 39 -2.45 -10.45 10.09
CA PRO A 39 -3.76 -10.19 10.64
C PRO A 39 -3.82 -10.79 12.06
N HIS A 40 -4.09 -9.95 13.05
CA HIS A 40 -4.77 -10.39 14.27
C HIS A 40 -6.27 -10.27 14.06
#